data_AF-G3G6S9-F1
#
_entry.id   AF-G3G6S9-F1
#
_cell.length_a   1.000
_cell.length_b   1.000
_cell.length_c   1.000
_cell.angle_alpha   90.00
_cell.angle_beta   90.00
_cell.angle_gamma   90.00
#
_symmetry.space_group_name_H-M   'P 1'
#
loop_
_entity.id
_entity.type
_entity.pdbx_description
1 polymer ?
#
loop_
_entity_poly.entity_id
_entity_poly.type
_entity_poly.pdbx_seq_one_letter_code
_entity_poly.pdbx_strand_id
1 'polypeptide(L)'
;AHLRLQEFDDVVVDCTAALEVDPSYMKALLRRAQANEQLEKYDLALEDTKTLVEIDPNLRSAKENMARLEKLQTDKTEKMKEEAIGKLKELGNSVLGNFGLSLDNFKMVQ
;
A
#
# COMPACT_ATOMS: atom_id res chain seq x y z
N ALA A 1 -6.95 12.54 -14.39
CA ALA A 1 -6.13 11.95 -13.31
C ALA A 1 -5.17 10.86 -13.82
N HIS A 2 -5.48 10.13 -14.89
CA HIS A 2 -4.66 9.01 -15.40
C HIS A 2 -3.22 9.37 -15.85
N LEU A 3 -2.98 10.58 -16.38
CA LEU A 3 -1.65 10.96 -16.88
C LEU A 3 -0.58 10.92 -15.79
N ARG A 4 -0.88 11.36 -14.56
CA ARG A 4 0.10 11.33 -13.45
C ARG A 4 0.44 9.91 -13.00
N LEU A 5 -0.52 8.99 -13.00
CA LEU A 5 -0.27 7.58 -12.65
C LEU A 5 0.61 6.91 -13.70
N GLN A 6 0.33 7.16 -14.98
CA GLN A 6 1.15 6.67 -16.08
C GLN A 6 2.59 7.22 -15.99
N GLU A 7 2.75 8.50 -15.66
CA GLU A 7 4.07 9.10 -15.40
C GLU A 7 4.81 8.40 -14.26
N PHE A 8 4.13 7.97 -13.19
CA PHE A 8 4.78 7.26 -12.09
C PHE A 8 5.18 5.83 -12.46
N ASP A 9 4.38 5.10 -13.24
CA ASP A 9 4.76 3.77 -13.73
C ASP A 9 5.99 3.87 -14.66
N ASP A 10 6.05 4.87 -15.55
CA ASP A 10 7.22 5.13 -16.40
C ASP A 10 8.48 5.45 -15.55
N VAL A 11 8.32 6.27 -14.50
CA VAL A 11 9.40 6.56 -13.53
C VAL A 11 9.90 5.29 -12.84
N VAL A 12 9.01 4.36 -12.48
CA VAL A 12 9.40 3.09 -11.88
C VAL A 12 10.23 2.26 -12.86
N VAL A 13 9.86 2.23 -14.15
CA VAL A 13 10.61 1.51 -15.19
C VAL A 13 12.01 2.11 -15.36
N ASP A 14 12.11 3.42 -15.55
CA ASP A 14 13.39 4.11 -15.73
C ASP A 14 14.31 3.94 -14.52
N CYS A 15 13.77 4.06 -13.31
CA CYS A 15 14.55 3.86 -12.09
C CYS A 15 14.96 2.39 -11.93
N THR A 16 14.14 1.43 -12.35
CA THR A 16 14.49 0.00 -12.30
C THR A 16 15.64 -0.30 -13.23
N ALA A 17 15.62 0.21 -14.47
CA ALA A 17 16.74 0.07 -15.41
C ALA A 17 18.03 0.71 -14.84
N ALA A 18 17.92 1.86 -14.16
CA ALA A 18 19.08 2.48 -13.50
C ALA A 18 19.64 1.61 -12.37
N LEU A 19 18.77 0.95 -11.60
CA LEU A 19 19.15 0.07 -10.49
C LEU A 19 19.67 -1.30 -10.94
N GLU A 20 19.30 -1.75 -12.14
CA GLU A 20 19.95 -2.91 -12.78
C GLU A 20 21.43 -2.64 -13.10
N VAL A 21 21.77 -1.38 -13.42
CA VAL A 21 23.15 -0.96 -13.68
C VAL A 21 23.91 -0.69 -12.38
N ASP A 22 23.29 0.04 -11.45
CA ASP A 22 23.85 0.30 -10.11
C ASP A 22 22.77 0.12 -9.03
N PRO A 23 22.74 -1.04 -8.35
CA PRO A 23 21.77 -1.32 -7.28
C PRO A 23 21.87 -0.36 -6.09
N SER A 24 23.01 0.32 -5.93
CA SER A 24 23.25 1.26 -4.84
C SER A 24 22.95 2.72 -5.21
N TYR A 25 22.36 2.95 -6.39
CA TYR A 25 22.11 4.30 -6.88
C TYR A 25 21.00 5.00 -6.09
N MET A 26 21.39 5.67 -5.00
CA MET A 26 20.49 6.30 -4.03
C MET A 26 19.42 7.22 -4.64
N LYS A 27 19.75 7.95 -5.72
CA LYS A 27 18.78 8.84 -6.37
C LYS A 27 17.68 8.06 -7.10
N ALA A 28 18.01 6.92 -7.71
CA ALA A 28 17.02 6.05 -8.35
C ALA A 28 16.16 5.35 -7.30
N LEU A 29 16.75 4.84 -6.21
CA LEU A 29 16.01 4.27 -5.08
C LEU A 29 14.99 5.26 -4.50
N LEU A 30 15.39 6.50 -4.24
CA LEU A 30 14.50 7.53 -3.69
C LEU A 30 13.35 7.87 -4.64
N ARG A 31 13.64 8.01 -5.95
CA ARG A 31 12.63 8.33 -6.96
C ARG A 31 11.65 7.18 -7.17
N ARG A 32 12.15 5.94 -7.20
CA ARG A 32 11.33 4.74 -7.33
C ARG A 32 10.43 4.54 -6.11
N ALA A 33 10.95 4.78 -4.90
CA ALA A 33 10.15 4.77 -3.68
C ALA A 33 9.00 5.79 -3.71
N GLN A 34 9.28 7.03 -4.15
CA GLN A 34 8.26 8.07 -4.28
C GLN A 34 7.20 7.73 -5.34
N ALA A 35 7.62 7.21 -6.49
CA ALA A 35 6.68 6.80 -7.54
C ALA A 35 5.80 5.63 -7.07
N ASN A 36 6.39 4.61 -6.43
CA ASN A 36 5.64 3.51 -5.83
C ASN A 36 4.68 3.96 -4.73
N GLU A 37 5.05 4.97 -3.94
CA GLU A 37 4.15 5.58 -2.96
C GLU A 37 2.92 6.23 -3.63
N GLN A 38 3.11 6.98 -4.72
CA GLN A 38 2.01 7.60 -5.46
C GLN A 38 1.11 6.57 -6.16
N LEU A 39 1.68 5.42 -6.52
CA LEU A 39 0.95 4.26 -7.03
C LEU A 39 0.32 3.41 -5.90
N GLU A 40 0.46 3.84 -4.64
CA GLU A 40 0.03 3.13 -3.45
C GLU A 40 0.58 1.69 -3.32
N LYS A 41 1.74 1.44 -3.93
CA LYS A 41 2.52 0.20 -3.84
C LYS A 41 3.51 0.33 -2.67
N TYR A 42 2.98 0.47 -1.45
CA TYR A 42 3.78 0.82 -0.27
C TYR A 42 4.84 -0.23 0.09
N ASP A 43 4.58 -1.52 -0.16
CA ASP A 43 5.55 -2.60 0.04
C ASP A 43 6.85 -2.37 -0.74
N LEU A 44 6.73 -2.02 -2.03
CA LEU A 44 7.86 -1.75 -2.91
C LEU A 44 8.59 -0.46 -2.51
N ALA A 45 7.84 0.57 -2.12
CA ALA A 45 8.42 1.81 -1.63
C ALA A 45 9.23 1.60 -0.32
N LEU A 46 8.77 0.70 0.55
CA LEU A 46 9.47 0.33 1.78
C LEU A 46 10.76 -0.45 1.49
N GLU A 47 10.76 -1.33 0.50
CA GLU A 47 11.97 -2.07 0.07
C GLU A 47 13.06 -1.10 -0.42
N ASP A 48 12.71 -0.16 -1.30
CA ASP A 48 13.61 0.88 -1.78
C ASP A 48 14.11 1.79 -0.64
N THR A 49 13.26 2.05 0.35
CA THR A 49 13.64 2.89 1.51
C THR A 49 14.55 2.12 2.49
N LYS A 50 14.35 0.81 2.65
CA LYS A 50 15.23 -0.04 3.48
C LYS A 50 16.63 -0.11 2.89
N THR A 51 16.75 -0.34 1.58
CA THR A 51 18.05 -0.32 0.90
C THR A 51 18.76 1.03 1.04
N LEU A 52 18.02 2.16 0.99
CA LEU A 52 18.60 3.48 1.29
C LEU A 52 19.16 3.59 2.72
N VAL A 53 18.46 3.05 3.71
CA VAL A 53 18.93 3.03 5.11
C VAL A 53 20.13 2.10 5.29
N GLU A 54 20.20 0.99 4.54
CA GLU A 54 21.35 0.09 4.54
C GLU A 54 22.60 0.75 3.92
N ILE A 55 22.41 1.54 2.86
CA ILE A 55 23.49 2.29 2.19
C ILE A 55 23.97 3.46 3.07
N ASP A 56 23.05 4.26 3.60
CA ASP A 56 23.36 5.35 4.52
C ASP A 56 22.46 5.32 5.77
N PRO A 57 22.92 4.66 6.85
CA PRO A 57 22.18 4.59 8.11
C PRO A 57 21.97 5.93 8.80
N ASN A 58 22.71 6.98 8.42
CA ASN A 58 22.59 8.32 8.98
C ASN A 58 21.61 9.19 8.19
N LEU A 59 21.08 8.69 7.07
CA LEU A 59 20.09 9.39 6.27
C LEU A 59 18.75 9.47 7.00
N ARG A 60 18.59 10.51 7.79
CA ARG A 60 17.38 10.76 8.60
C ARG A 60 16.11 10.78 7.75
N SER A 61 16.16 11.35 6.55
CA SER A 61 15.03 11.41 5.63
C SER A 61 14.54 10.02 5.19
N ALA A 62 15.43 9.03 5.05
CA ALA A 62 15.04 7.67 4.72
C ALA A 62 14.29 7.00 5.87
N LYS A 63 14.73 7.20 7.11
CA LYS A 63 14.03 6.70 8.31
C LYS A 63 12.64 7.35 8.48
N GLU A 64 12.55 8.66 8.26
CA GLU A 64 11.27 9.39 8.31
C GLU A 64 10.32 8.91 7.22
N ASN A 65 10.81 8.69 5.99
CA ASN A 65 10.02 8.13 4.89
C ASN A 65 9.55 6.70 5.21
N MET A 66 10.41 5.86 5.77
CA MET A 66 10.06 4.48 6.14
C MET A 66 8.90 4.45 7.15
N ALA A 67 9.01 5.22 8.25
CA ALA A 67 7.96 5.30 9.25
C ALA A 67 6.62 5.82 8.67
N ARG A 68 6.69 6.79 7.74
CA ARG A 68 5.49 7.28 7.03
C ARG A 68 4.86 6.20 6.16
N LEU A 69 5.66 5.48 5.39
CA LEU A 69 5.21 4.43 4.47
C LEU A 69 4.58 3.25 5.23
N GLU A 70 5.15 2.84 6.37
CA GLU A 70 4.57 1.80 7.23
C GLU A 70 3.17 2.18 7.74
N LYS A 71 2.99 3.46 8.11
CA LYS A 71 1.67 3.97 8.50
C LYS A 71 0.69 3.92 7.34
N LEU A 72 1.07 4.40 6.16
CA LEU A 72 0.21 4.37 4.97
C LEU A 72 -0.19 2.94 4.57
N GLN A 73 0.75 2.00 4.67
CA GLN A 73 0.49 0.58 4.41
C GLN A 73 -0.53 0.00 5.40
N THR A 74 -0.39 0.32 6.69
CA THR A 74 -1.31 -0.11 7.74
C THR A 74 -2.70 0.48 7.49
N ASP A 75 -2.80 1.79 7.27
CA ASP A 75 -4.06 2.48 6.99
C ASP A 75 -4.77 1.90 5.75
N LYS A 76 -4.02 1.59 4.68
CA LYS A 76 -4.58 0.94 3.48
C LYS A 76 -5.07 -0.47 3.76
N THR A 77 -4.33 -1.24 4.56
CA THR A 77 -4.71 -2.61 4.93
C THR A 77 -5.96 -2.63 5.81
N GLU A 78 -6.08 -1.69 6.75
CA GLU A 78 -7.27 -1.53 7.59
C GLU A 78 -8.50 -1.16 6.76
N LYS A 79 -8.40 -0.16 5.86
CA LYS A 79 -9.49 0.21 4.96
C LYS A 79 -9.95 -0.96 4.09
N MET A 80 -9.01 -1.71 3.51
CA MET A 80 -9.35 -2.90 2.72
C MET A 80 -10.09 -3.97 3.55
N LYS A 81 -9.70 -4.16 4.82
CA LYS A 81 -10.39 -5.08 5.74
C LYS A 81 -11.81 -4.59 6.06
N GLU A 82 -11.98 -3.30 6.36
CA GLU A 82 -13.29 -2.72 6.64
C GLU A 82 -14.23 -2.86 5.44
N GLU A 83 -13.76 -2.55 4.22
CA GLU A 83 -14.54 -2.73 2.99
C GLU A 83 -14.89 -4.19 2.73
N ALA A 84 -13.94 -5.11 2.95
CA ALA A 84 -14.18 -6.54 2.80
C ALA A 84 -15.23 -7.04 3.79
N ILE A 85 -15.16 -6.63 5.06
CA ILE A 85 -16.16 -6.97 6.09
C ILE A 85 -17.52 -6.38 5.71
N GLY A 86 -17.57 -5.15 5.23
CA GLY A 86 -18.80 -4.52 4.75
C GLY A 86 -19.48 -5.34 3.65
N LYS A 87 -18.72 -5.73 2.61
CA LYS A 87 -19.22 -6.57 1.51
C LYS A 87 -19.69 -7.95 1.98
N LEU A 88 -18.97 -8.57 2.92
CA LEU A 88 -19.37 -9.86 3.50
C LEU A 88 -20.67 -9.75 4.31
N LYS A 89 -20.85 -8.67 5.08
CA LYS A 89 -22.09 -8.40 5.80
C LYS A 89 -23.27 -8.18 4.84
N GLU A 90 -23.07 -7.40 3.78
CA GLU A 90 -24.08 -7.17 2.75
C GLU A 90 -24.48 -8.47 2.05
N LEU A 91 -23.51 -9.29 1.66
CA LEU A 91 -23.75 -10.60 1.06
C LEU A 91 -24.49 -11.53 2.02
N GLY A 92 -24.07 -11.58 3.29
CA GLY A 92 -24.73 -12.37 4.33
C GLY A 92 -26.18 -11.94 4.54
N ASN A 93 -26.44 -10.62 4.60
CA ASN A 93 -27.78 -10.07 4.70
C ASN A 93 -28.63 -10.36 3.45
N SER A 94 -28.07 -10.36 2.25
CA SER A 94 -28.78 -10.73 1.03
C SER A 94 -29.21 -12.21 1.04
N VAL A 95 -28.31 -13.11 1.44
CA VAL A 95 -28.61 -14.55 1.53
C VAL A 95 -29.65 -14.82 2.61
N LEU A 96 -29.48 -14.26 3.81
CA LEU A 96 -30.39 -14.44 4.95
C LEU A 96 -31.74 -13.76 4.73
N GLY A 97 -31.75 -12.61 4.06
CA GLY A 97 -32.97 -11.86 3.76
C GLY A 97 -33.94 -12.66 2.90
N ASN A 98 -33.44 -13.51 2.00
CA ASN A 98 -34.27 -14.44 1.22
C ASN A 98 -34.98 -15.50 2.09
N PHE A 99 -34.54 -15.67 3.34
CA PHE A 99 -35.16 -16.52 4.36
C PHE A 99 -35.83 -15.71 5.50
N GLY A 100 -35.96 -14.38 5.35
CA GLY A 100 -36.55 -13.50 6.37
C GLY A 100 -35.65 -13.24 7.59
N LEU A 101 -34.34 -13.48 7.47
CA LEU A 101 -33.35 -13.32 8.53
C LEU A 101 -32.39 -12.15 8.21
N SER A 102 -31.79 -11.53 9.23
CA SER A 102 -30.77 -10.48 9.10
C SER A 102 -29.69 -10.64 10.17
N LEU A 103 -28.44 -10.34 9.83
CA LEU A 103 -27.33 -10.31 10.78
C LEU A 103 -27.46 -9.18 11.81
N ASP A 104 -28.28 -8.16 11.54
CA ASP A 104 -28.47 -7.02 12.42
C ASP A 104 -29.44 -7.33 13.59
N ASN A 105 -30.24 -8.39 13.48
CA ASN A 105 -31.29 -8.75 14.44
C ASN A 105 -31.04 -10.09 15.18
N PHE A 106 -29.86 -10.70 15.02
CA PHE A 106 -29.54 -11.96 15.69
C PHE A 106 -29.26 -11.77 17.18
N LYS A 107 -30.31 -11.58 17.99
CA LYS A 107 -30.24 -11.90 19.42
C LYS A 107 -30.40 -13.41 19.55
N MET A 108 -29.28 -14.11 19.71
CA MET A 108 -29.28 -15.50 20.15
C MET A 108 -29.94 -15.54 21.54
N VAL A 109 -31.19 -15.96 21.59
CA VAL A 109 -31.82 -16.34 22.86
C VAL A 109 -31.33 -17.77 23.12
N GLN A 110 -30.57 -17.93 24.20
CA GLN A 110 -30.02 -19.20 24.68
C GLN A 110 -31.14 -20.17 25.08
#